data_AF-A0A9P5G3M7-F1
#
_entry.id   AF-A0A9P5G3M7-F1
#
_cell.length_a   1.000
_cell.length_b   1.000
_cell.length_c   1.000
_cell.angle_alpha   90.00
_cell.angle_beta   90.00
_cell.angle_gamma   90.00
#
_symmetry.space_group_name_H-M   'P 1'
#
loop_
_entity.id
_entity.type
_entity.pdbx_description
1 polymer ?
#
loop_
_entity_poly.entity_id
_entity_poly.type
_entity_poly.pdbx_seq_one_letter_code
_entity_poly.pdbx_strand_id
1 'polypeptide(L)'
;MHLKLGVTPTALEGMILGMGKPCEVEVYKFGRLRPKLVGKKLIDPKGVTAWLSKDYDDTRYGWKRDPKWKLGECIWAQHGVWDIETNKPLKLDYFKYAPDGRFADDTTFNTIYFTRYWERFYTAMRKIDKEMFLFCQPPTMSVPPKLKDSPYMDSRIIYAPHYYDGLTMVQKHWSTLWNVDVLGILRGRYLAPPFAIKLGENAIRECISSQVTAMREEGRENIGITPCFMSETGMPFDLDDKSAYKTGNYSSQIKAWDTLGHALEKSKIHHTLWVYSAQNSHRFGDYWNGEDFSIYSHGHDHALEHGDDDDVDHHIKVSKAHATRADRAIARPFPLTVSGALKTYKFHMEKGVFHLHIDGLDCLESKKGTEIALPAFSFPKNNFNIKVTSGRYEFNSEERVVVWWHGAGDQELEIESTLLPPPIKAPTLREKLKQNEDQVNYFVVMLTLALLLLSLVIV
;
A
#
# COMPACT_ATOMS: atom_id res chain seq x y z
N MET A 1 15.02 1.29 -13.19
CA MET A 1 14.73 2.72 -13.45
C MET A 1 14.31 3.34 -12.13
N HIS A 2 15.03 4.34 -11.62
CA HIS A 2 14.66 5.00 -10.36
C HIS A 2 13.64 6.11 -10.65
N LEU A 3 12.60 6.23 -9.81
CA LEU A 3 11.64 7.32 -9.88
C LEU A 3 12.35 8.62 -9.49
N LYS A 4 12.31 9.64 -10.36
CA LYS A 4 12.87 10.98 -10.10
C LYS A 4 11.78 12.02 -10.34
N LEU A 5 11.56 12.91 -9.37
CA LEU A 5 10.56 13.96 -9.44
C LEU A 5 11.02 15.16 -8.63
N GLY A 6 10.89 16.37 -9.18
CA GLY A 6 11.35 17.59 -8.54
C GLY A 6 12.87 17.64 -8.39
N VAL A 7 13.35 18.31 -7.35
CA VAL A 7 14.77 18.42 -7.01
C VAL A 7 15.28 17.04 -6.59
N THR A 8 16.18 16.43 -7.37
CA THR A 8 16.64 15.06 -7.16
C THR A 8 18.17 15.03 -7.05
N PRO A 9 18.73 15.23 -5.83
CA PRO A 9 20.17 15.21 -5.64
C PRO A 9 20.75 13.82 -5.88
N THR A 10 21.95 13.75 -6.45
CA THR A 10 22.78 12.54 -6.39
C THR A 10 23.17 12.24 -4.94
N ALA A 11 23.68 11.03 -4.66
CA ALA A 11 24.17 10.70 -3.33
C ALA A 11 25.23 11.70 -2.82
N LEU A 12 26.16 12.12 -3.69
CA LEU A 12 27.17 13.12 -3.34
C LEU A 12 26.56 14.50 -3.07
N GLU A 13 25.67 14.97 -3.94
CA GLU A 13 24.98 16.25 -3.76
C GLU A 13 24.17 16.27 -2.45
N GLY A 14 23.50 15.15 -2.12
CA GLY A 14 22.80 14.99 -0.85
C GLY A 14 23.75 15.06 0.36
N MET A 15 24.94 14.46 0.27
CA MET A 15 25.96 14.55 1.32
C MET A 15 26.53 15.98 1.46
N ILE A 16 26.74 16.69 0.35
CA ILE A 16 27.18 18.10 0.34
C ILE A 16 26.14 19.00 1.00
N LEU A 17 24.87 18.87 0.58
CA LEU A 17 23.74 19.61 1.15
C LEU A 17 23.55 19.29 2.64
N GLY A 18 23.72 18.02 3.03
CA GLY A 18 23.66 17.60 4.44
C GLY A 18 24.76 18.22 5.32
N MET A 19 25.87 18.67 4.74
CA MET A 19 26.91 19.45 5.42
C MET A 19 26.67 20.96 5.36
N GLY A 20 25.50 21.40 4.91
CA GLY A 20 25.12 22.81 4.85
C GLY A 20 25.73 23.59 3.69
N LYS A 21 26.35 22.90 2.72
CA LYS A 21 27.03 23.52 1.58
C LYS A 21 26.08 23.65 0.38
N PRO A 22 26.11 24.77 -0.35
CA PRO A 22 25.27 24.95 -1.53
C PRO A 22 25.68 24.02 -2.67
N CYS A 23 24.70 23.53 -3.43
CA CYS A 23 24.92 22.61 -4.54
C CYS A 23 23.88 22.80 -5.65
N GLU A 24 24.30 22.73 -6.92
CA GLU A 24 23.36 22.68 -8.05
C GLU A 24 22.82 21.26 -8.22
N VAL A 25 21.50 21.13 -8.12
CA VAL A 25 20.82 19.84 -8.19
C VAL A 25 19.93 19.76 -9.41
N GLU A 26 19.90 18.59 -10.04
CA GLU A 26 19.00 18.32 -11.16
C GLU A 26 17.52 18.37 -10.75
N VAL A 27 16.70 18.96 -11.61
CA VAL A 27 15.24 19.03 -11.44
C VAL A 27 14.58 18.17 -12.50
N TYR A 28 13.75 17.23 -12.06
CA TYR A 28 12.99 16.33 -12.91
C TYR A 28 11.51 16.69 -12.89
N LYS A 29 10.83 16.51 -14.02
CA LYS A 29 9.36 16.41 -14.08
C LYS A 29 8.99 15.04 -14.57
N PHE A 30 7.91 14.49 -14.03
CA PHE A 30 7.35 13.26 -14.58
C PHE A 30 6.66 13.61 -15.91
N GLY A 31 7.26 13.15 -17.02
CA GLY A 31 6.58 13.15 -18.30
C GLY A 31 5.68 11.93 -18.43
N ARG A 32 5.08 11.72 -19.60
CA ARG A 32 4.15 10.59 -19.83
C ARG A 32 4.76 9.19 -19.58
N LEU A 33 6.08 9.01 -19.67
CA LEU A 33 6.69 7.66 -19.61
C LEU A 33 7.77 7.50 -18.56
N ARG A 34 8.48 8.58 -18.27
CA ARG A 34 9.65 8.56 -17.41
C ARG A 34 9.91 9.95 -16.85
N PRO A 35 10.64 10.05 -15.74
CA PRO A 35 11.27 11.29 -15.34
C PRO A 35 12.05 11.91 -16.49
N LYS A 36 11.79 13.19 -16.78
CA LYS A 36 12.55 13.99 -17.72
C LYS A 36 13.31 15.06 -16.95
N LEU A 37 14.62 15.17 -17.19
CA LEU A 37 15.42 16.29 -16.71
C LEU A 37 14.89 17.58 -17.36
N VAL A 38 14.50 18.56 -16.54
CA VAL A 38 13.97 19.84 -17.02
C VAL A 38 14.88 21.03 -16.69
N GLY A 39 15.92 20.83 -15.88
CA GLY A 39 16.89 21.86 -15.56
C GLY A 39 17.71 21.51 -14.33
N LYS A 40 18.41 22.52 -13.80
CA LYS A 40 19.09 22.47 -12.51
C LYS A 40 18.61 23.62 -11.63
N LYS A 41 18.73 23.44 -10.31
CA LYS A 41 18.41 24.47 -9.31
C LYS A 41 19.50 24.48 -8.25
N LEU A 42 20.02 25.67 -7.95
CA LEU A 42 20.90 25.85 -6.78
C LEU A 42 20.06 25.68 -5.51
N ILE A 43 20.49 24.75 -4.66
CA ILE A 43 19.94 24.55 -3.33
C ILE A 43 21.01 25.02 -2.33
N ASP A 44 20.63 25.95 -1.45
CA ASP A 44 21.53 26.52 -0.45
C ASP A 44 20.93 26.35 0.96
N PRO A 45 21.47 25.41 1.76
CA PRO A 45 21.07 25.25 3.16
C PRO A 45 21.55 26.40 4.08
N LYS A 46 22.35 27.34 3.58
CA LYS A 46 22.90 28.48 4.34
C LYS A 46 23.66 28.05 5.59
N GLY A 47 24.45 26.98 5.48
CA GLY A 47 25.22 26.42 6.59
C GLY A 47 24.42 25.55 7.56
N VAL A 48 23.10 25.39 7.39
CA VAL A 48 22.31 24.46 8.21
C VAL A 48 22.69 23.02 7.87
N THR A 49 23.11 22.26 8.87
CA THR A 49 23.59 20.89 8.70
C THR A 49 22.53 19.88 9.12
N ALA A 50 22.48 18.73 8.43
CA ALA A 50 21.66 17.58 8.82
C ALA A 50 22.28 16.76 9.97
N TRP A 51 23.54 17.06 10.35
CA TRP A 51 24.29 16.34 11.37
C TRP A 51 24.18 17.04 12.72
N LEU A 52 24.15 16.24 13.79
CA LEU A 52 24.21 16.73 15.16
C LEU A 52 25.50 17.53 15.40
N SER A 53 25.41 18.58 16.21
CA SER A 53 26.54 19.41 16.56
C SER A 53 27.58 18.63 17.38
N LYS A 54 28.83 19.12 17.38
CA LYS A 54 29.96 18.46 18.08
C LYS A 54 29.76 18.39 19.59
N ASP A 55 28.97 19.30 20.12
CA ASP A 55 28.62 19.52 21.53
C ASP A 55 27.27 18.90 21.91
N TYR A 56 26.63 18.11 21.03
CA TYR A 56 25.36 17.48 21.33
C TYR A 56 25.45 16.49 22.50
N ASP A 57 24.59 16.66 23.50
CA ASP A 57 24.56 15.82 24.70
C ASP A 57 23.65 14.59 24.52
N ASP A 58 24.27 13.41 24.45
CA ASP A 58 23.58 12.12 24.36
C ASP A 58 23.31 11.46 25.73
N THR A 59 23.72 12.07 26.86
CA THR A 59 23.64 11.44 28.19
C THR A 59 22.23 10.96 28.55
N ARG A 60 21.20 11.66 28.06
CA ARG A 60 19.79 11.32 28.24
C ARG A 60 19.40 9.93 27.70
N TYR A 61 20.14 9.36 26.76
CA TYR A 61 19.77 8.09 26.12
C TYR A 61 20.39 6.84 26.78
N GLY A 62 21.36 7.01 27.69
CA GLY A 62 21.98 5.89 28.42
C GLY A 62 22.83 4.93 27.58
N TRP A 63 23.05 5.19 26.29
CA TRP A 63 23.99 4.45 25.43
C TRP A 63 25.30 5.22 25.22
N LYS A 64 26.35 4.53 24.75
CA LYS A 64 27.63 5.14 24.37
C LYS A 64 27.84 5.02 22.87
N ARG A 65 28.25 6.11 22.19
CA ARG A 65 28.62 6.06 20.76
C ARG A 65 29.83 5.16 20.56
N ASP A 66 29.93 4.59 19.36
CA ASP A 66 31.18 4.04 18.90
C ASP A 66 32.24 5.17 18.85
N PRO A 67 33.45 4.98 19.40
CA PRO A 67 34.50 6.00 19.40
C PRO A 67 34.91 6.50 18.01
N LYS A 68 34.62 5.73 16.95
CA LYS A 68 34.91 6.11 15.57
C LYS A 68 33.91 7.11 15.00
N TRP A 69 32.75 7.30 15.63
CA TRP A 69 31.74 8.24 15.16
C TRP A 69 32.00 9.63 15.74
N LYS A 70 32.51 10.54 14.91
CA LYS A 70 32.66 11.95 15.25
C LYS A 70 31.38 12.73 14.94
N LEU A 71 30.90 13.51 15.90
CA LEU A 71 29.77 14.42 15.70
C LEU A 71 30.17 15.64 14.86
N GLY A 72 29.18 16.34 14.29
CA GLY A 72 29.37 17.51 13.43
C GLY A 72 29.92 17.21 12.03
N GLU A 73 30.09 15.92 11.67
CA GLU A 73 30.69 15.50 10.41
C GLU A 73 29.86 14.40 9.75
N CYS A 74 29.80 14.43 8.42
CA CYS A 74 29.14 13.41 7.63
C CYS A 74 29.78 12.03 7.83
N ILE A 75 28.99 11.03 8.20
CA ILE A 75 29.47 9.66 8.46
C ILE A 75 30.18 9.05 7.24
N TRP A 76 29.72 9.37 6.04
CA TRP A 76 30.34 8.85 4.81
C TRP A 76 31.64 9.57 4.47
N ALA A 77 31.80 10.84 4.84
CA ALA A 77 33.09 11.51 4.75
C ALA A 77 34.12 10.86 5.71
N GLN A 78 33.70 10.52 6.93
CA GLN A 78 34.54 9.81 7.90
C GLN A 78 34.98 8.42 7.39
N HIS A 79 34.19 7.79 6.51
CA HIS A 79 34.53 6.53 5.83
C HIS A 79 35.38 6.73 4.56
N GLY A 80 35.73 7.98 4.22
CA GLY A 80 36.48 8.34 3.03
C GLY A 80 35.70 8.08 1.74
N VAL A 81 34.37 8.23 1.76
CA VAL A 81 33.53 8.10 0.57
C VAL A 81 33.63 9.33 -0.32
N TRP A 82 33.75 10.50 0.30
CA TRP A 82 33.91 11.79 -0.35
C TRP A 82 34.70 12.73 0.55
N ASP A 83 35.29 13.76 -0.04
CA ASP A 83 36.09 14.75 0.66
C ASP A 83 35.26 16.02 0.91
N ILE A 84 35.17 16.43 2.18
CA ILE A 84 34.36 17.58 2.59
C ILE A 84 34.90 18.86 1.98
N GLU A 85 36.21 19.09 1.98
CA GLU A 85 36.79 20.37 1.56
C GLU A 85 36.67 20.61 0.05
N THR A 86 36.94 19.59 -0.75
CA THR A 86 36.93 19.67 -2.21
C THR A 86 35.57 19.33 -2.83
N ASN A 87 34.63 18.79 -2.05
CA ASN A 87 33.33 18.28 -2.50
C ASN A 87 33.45 17.16 -3.56
N LYS A 88 34.54 16.39 -3.56
CA LYS A 88 34.80 15.34 -4.56
C LYS A 88 34.48 13.95 -4.02
N PRO A 89 33.93 13.05 -4.84
CA PRO A 89 33.83 11.65 -4.47
C PRO A 89 35.22 11.01 -4.43
N LEU A 90 35.48 10.19 -3.42
CA LEU A 90 36.72 9.44 -3.24
C LEU A 90 36.53 7.94 -3.54
N LYS A 91 35.34 7.39 -3.27
CA LYS A 91 34.98 5.99 -3.52
C LYS A 91 33.63 5.89 -4.23
N LEU A 92 33.65 5.66 -5.54
CA LEU A 92 32.44 5.64 -6.38
C LEU A 92 31.61 4.37 -6.22
N ASP A 93 32.19 3.29 -5.73
CA ASP A 93 31.57 1.97 -5.58
C ASP A 93 31.26 1.61 -4.12
N TYR A 94 31.36 2.57 -3.19
CA TYR A 94 31.18 2.34 -1.75
C TYR A 94 29.86 1.64 -1.38
N PHE A 95 28.77 1.96 -2.10
CA PHE A 95 27.45 1.35 -1.89
C PHE A 95 27.10 0.26 -2.91
N LYS A 96 28.05 -0.09 -3.79
CA LYS A 96 27.80 -1.03 -4.89
C LYS A 96 27.79 -2.48 -4.42
N TYR A 97 28.54 -2.78 -3.38
CA TYR A 97 28.68 -4.13 -2.84
C TYR A 97 28.35 -4.17 -1.35
N ALA A 98 27.72 -5.26 -0.92
CA ALA A 98 27.52 -5.56 0.49
C ALA A 98 28.83 -6.01 1.16
N PRO A 99 28.88 -6.10 2.52
CA PRO A 99 30.09 -6.50 3.25
C PRO A 99 30.70 -7.85 2.84
N ASP A 100 29.91 -8.74 2.24
CA ASP A 100 30.35 -10.04 1.76
C ASP A 100 30.69 -10.08 0.25
N GLY A 101 30.75 -8.91 -0.40
CA GLY A 101 31.14 -8.75 -1.80
C GLY A 101 30.00 -8.92 -2.82
N ARG A 102 28.79 -9.29 -2.40
CA ARG A 102 27.63 -9.36 -3.31
C ARG A 102 27.21 -7.97 -3.79
N PHE A 103 26.67 -7.88 -5.00
CA PHE A 103 26.09 -6.63 -5.51
C PHE A 103 24.91 -6.19 -4.64
N ALA A 104 24.87 -4.92 -4.26
CA ALA A 104 23.82 -4.39 -3.40
C ALA A 104 22.51 -4.16 -4.19
N ASP A 105 21.68 -5.19 -4.24
CA ASP A 105 20.30 -5.16 -4.72
C ASP A 105 19.30 -5.50 -3.61
N ASP A 106 18.00 -5.46 -3.93
CA ASP A 106 16.93 -5.75 -2.96
C ASP A 106 17.04 -7.15 -2.35
N THR A 107 17.46 -8.14 -3.15
CA THR A 107 17.70 -9.51 -2.69
C THR A 107 18.80 -9.57 -1.64
N THR A 108 19.92 -8.89 -1.91
CA THR A 108 21.08 -8.80 -1.02
C THR A 108 20.71 -8.01 0.23
N PHE A 109 19.92 -6.95 0.10
CA PHE A 109 19.42 -6.19 1.24
C PHE A 109 18.60 -7.07 2.19
N ASN A 110 17.65 -7.83 1.65
CA ASN A 110 16.81 -8.73 2.46
C ASN A 110 17.62 -9.87 3.09
N THR A 111 18.56 -10.44 2.33
CA THR A 111 19.37 -11.58 2.78
C THR A 111 20.36 -11.19 3.88
N ILE A 112 20.93 -9.99 3.83
CA ILE A 112 21.98 -9.57 4.77
C ILE A 112 21.40 -8.63 5.83
N TYR A 113 20.97 -7.45 5.41
CA TYR A 113 20.67 -6.36 6.35
C TYR A 113 19.34 -6.60 7.06
N PHE A 114 18.29 -6.95 6.32
CA PHE A 114 16.99 -7.22 6.93
C PHE A 114 17.05 -8.44 7.84
N THR A 115 17.65 -9.55 7.38
CA THR A 115 17.75 -10.77 8.21
C THR A 115 18.52 -10.52 9.51
N ARG A 116 19.64 -9.78 9.45
CA ARG A 116 20.39 -9.39 10.66
C ARG A 116 19.58 -8.48 11.59
N TYR A 117 18.82 -7.54 11.02
CA TYR A 117 17.89 -6.72 11.81
C TYR A 117 16.84 -7.60 12.49
N TRP A 118 16.21 -8.50 11.74
CA TRP A 118 15.15 -9.38 12.20
C TRP A 118 15.61 -10.26 13.36
N GLU A 119 16.76 -10.92 13.24
CA GLU A 119 17.37 -11.71 14.32
C GLU A 119 17.50 -10.91 15.62
N ARG A 120 18.02 -9.68 15.54
CA ARG A 120 18.21 -8.81 16.71
C ARG A 120 16.89 -8.35 17.28
N PHE A 121 15.96 -7.93 16.41
CA PHE A 121 14.63 -7.49 16.80
C PHE A 121 13.83 -8.61 17.48
N TYR A 122 13.73 -9.77 16.83
CA TYR A 122 13.08 -10.96 17.37
C TYR A 122 13.65 -11.34 18.74
N THR A 123 14.97 -11.45 18.85
CA THR A 123 15.64 -11.83 20.10
C THR A 123 15.37 -10.81 21.21
N ALA A 124 15.37 -9.51 20.89
CA ALA A 124 15.08 -8.46 21.86
C ALA A 124 13.61 -8.50 22.31
N MET A 125 12.66 -8.65 21.38
CA MET A 125 11.24 -8.70 21.69
C MET A 125 10.88 -9.95 22.50
N ARG A 126 11.44 -11.12 22.15
CA ARG A 126 11.21 -12.38 22.88
C ARG A 126 11.81 -12.42 24.28
N LYS A 127 12.79 -11.55 24.59
CA LYS A 127 13.26 -11.33 25.96
C LYS A 127 12.26 -10.53 26.80
N ILE A 128 11.44 -9.69 26.17
CA ILE A 128 10.43 -8.85 26.84
C ILE A 128 9.13 -9.65 27.01
N ASP A 129 8.61 -10.23 25.92
CA ASP A 129 7.39 -11.04 25.92
C ASP A 129 7.49 -12.16 24.88
N LYS A 130 7.20 -13.38 25.33
CA LYS A 130 7.21 -14.59 24.49
C LYS A 130 5.90 -14.77 23.72
N GLU A 131 4.82 -14.14 24.16
CA GLU A 131 3.48 -14.34 23.60
C GLU A 131 3.06 -13.24 22.62
N MET A 132 3.76 -12.09 22.58
CA MET A 132 3.43 -10.99 21.67
C MET A 132 3.52 -11.42 20.20
N PHE A 133 2.57 -10.94 19.39
CA PHE A 133 2.66 -11.12 17.94
C PHE A 133 3.75 -10.20 17.36
N LEU A 134 4.60 -10.75 16.50
CA LEU A 134 5.64 -9.99 15.79
C LEU A 134 5.33 -9.94 14.30
N PHE A 135 5.27 -8.75 13.72
CA PHE A 135 4.99 -8.55 12.30
C PHE A 135 6.31 -8.52 11.53
N CYS A 136 6.54 -9.53 10.69
CA CYS A 136 7.68 -9.61 9.78
C CYS A 136 7.34 -8.88 8.48
N GLN A 137 7.68 -7.59 8.43
CA GLN A 137 7.43 -6.70 7.30
C GLN A 137 8.73 -6.43 6.51
N PRO A 138 9.01 -7.20 5.45
CA PRO A 138 10.11 -6.87 4.53
C PRO A 138 9.77 -5.62 3.69
N PRO A 139 10.74 -5.05 2.96
CA PRO A 139 10.50 -3.92 2.06
C PRO A 139 9.34 -4.16 1.09
N THR A 140 8.59 -3.10 0.80
CA THR A 140 7.38 -3.11 -0.03
C THR A 140 7.59 -3.82 -1.36
N MET A 141 6.72 -4.77 -1.69
CA MET A 141 6.75 -5.58 -2.92
C MET A 141 8.07 -6.34 -3.20
N SER A 142 9.02 -6.39 -2.26
CA SER A 142 10.23 -7.20 -2.38
C SER A 142 9.94 -8.68 -2.12
N VAL A 143 10.80 -9.56 -2.63
CA VAL A 143 10.74 -10.98 -2.25
C VAL A 143 11.14 -11.09 -0.78
N PRO A 144 10.30 -11.69 0.10
CA PRO A 144 10.62 -11.81 1.51
C PRO A 144 11.92 -12.60 1.74
N PRO A 145 12.68 -12.30 2.80
CA PRO A 145 13.89 -13.04 3.15
C PRO A 145 13.57 -14.52 3.44
N LYS A 146 14.54 -15.39 3.20
CA LYS A 146 14.45 -16.82 3.53
C LYS A 146 14.63 -17.02 5.02
N LEU A 147 13.53 -16.94 5.76
CA LEU A 147 13.46 -17.14 7.21
C LEU A 147 12.76 -18.44 7.60
N LYS A 148 12.17 -19.16 6.65
CA LYS A 148 11.57 -20.47 6.88
C LYS A 148 12.59 -21.39 7.58
N ASP A 149 12.14 -22.04 8.65
CA ASP A 149 12.94 -22.92 9.51
C ASP A 149 14.11 -22.24 10.27
N SER A 150 14.19 -20.90 10.24
CA SER A 150 15.14 -20.12 11.05
C SER A 150 14.80 -20.21 12.55
N PRO A 151 15.81 -20.18 13.47
CA PRO A 151 15.56 -20.08 14.92
C PRO A 151 14.89 -18.76 15.33
N TYR A 152 14.81 -17.78 14.41
CA TYR A 152 14.14 -16.50 14.60
C TYR A 152 12.72 -16.49 14.03
N MET A 153 12.12 -17.69 13.94
CA MET A 153 10.73 -17.90 13.56
C MET A 153 9.99 -18.75 14.62
N ASP A 154 8.73 -18.40 14.91
CA ASP A 154 7.83 -19.14 15.79
C ASP A 154 6.36 -18.96 15.36
N SER A 155 5.42 -19.58 16.09
CA SER A 155 3.98 -19.56 15.80
C SER A 155 3.29 -18.23 16.09
N ARG A 156 4.01 -17.23 16.60
CA ARG A 156 3.52 -15.89 16.95
C ARG A 156 4.04 -14.82 15.99
N ILE A 157 4.62 -15.20 14.85
CA ILE A 157 5.05 -14.26 13.81
C ILE A 157 3.98 -14.16 12.73
N ILE A 158 3.74 -12.96 12.23
CA ILE A 158 2.79 -12.70 11.14
C ILE A 158 3.58 -12.14 9.97
N TYR A 159 3.42 -12.71 8.77
CA TYR A 159 3.99 -12.12 7.56
C TYR A 159 3.17 -10.88 7.19
N ALA A 160 3.86 -9.74 7.04
CA ALA A 160 3.21 -8.43 6.92
C ALA A 160 3.63 -7.67 5.64
N PRO A 161 3.19 -8.09 4.44
CA PRO A 161 3.52 -7.38 3.20
C PRO A 161 2.74 -6.07 3.04
N HIS A 162 3.25 -5.18 2.20
CA HIS A 162 2.54 -4.00 1.68
C HIS A 162 2.33 -4.15 0.17
N TYR A 163 1.16 -3.74 -0.32
CA TYR A 163 0.84 -3.76 -1.76
C TYR A 163 0.19 -2.46 -2.20
N TYR A 164 0.65 -1.94 -3.34
CA TYR A 164 0.03 -0.82 -4.05
C TYR A 164 0.06 -1.08 -5.55
N ASP A 165 -0.99 -0.66 -6.26
CA ASP A 165 -1.00 -0.68 -7.72
C ASP A 165 -0.07 0.39 -8.28
N GLY A 166 1.13 -0.02 -8.72
CA GLY A 166 2.19 0.92 -9.09
C GLY A 166 1.82 1.88 -10.23
N LEU A 167 0.97 1.46 -11.18
CA LEU A 167 0.53 2.33 -12.28
C LEU A 167 -0.39 3.44 -11.77
N THR A 168 -1.42 3.09 -10.99
CA THR A 168 -2.35 4.06 -10.40
C THR A 168 -1.64 5.04 -9.47
N MET A 169 -0.69 4.55 -8.66
CA MET A 169 0.12 5.36 -7.76
C MET A 169 0.92 6.44 -8.50
N VAL A 170 1.64 6.03 -9.55
CA VAL A 170 2.55 6.92 -10.27
C VAL A 170 1.79 7.91 -11.15
N GLN A 171 0.70 7.47 -11.78
CA GLN A 171 -0.07 8.31 -12.69
C GLN A 171 -1.13 9.16 -11.98
N LYS A 172 -1.48 8.82 -10.72
CA LYS A 172 -2.65 9.37 -10.02
C LYS A 172 -3.90 9.29 -10.91
N HIS A 173 -4.08 8.15 -11.56
CA HIS A 173 -5.14 7.90 -12.53
C HIS A 173 -5.56 6.43 -12.48
N TRP A 174 -6.87 6.16 -12.49
CA TRP A 174 -7.41 4.81 -12.59
C TRP A 174 -7.89 4.52 -14.02
N SER A 175 -7.28 3.55 -14.68
CA SER A 175 -7.72 3.07 -15.99
C SER A 175 -8.62 1.84 -15.87
N THR A 176 -9.70 1.84 -16.65
CA THR A 176 -10.57 0.67 -16.87
C THR A 176 -10.22 -0.09 -18.15
N LEU A 177 -9.36 0.48 -19.00
CA LEU A 177 -8.98 -0.10 -20.29
C LEU A 177 -7.71 -0.94 -20.19
N TRP A 178 -6.76 -0.55 -19.35
CA TRP A 178 -5.53 -1.31 -19.19
C TRP A 178 -4.83 -1.08 -17.85
N ASN A 179 -3.99 -2.02 -17.45
CA ASN A 179 -3.05 -1.88 -16.33
C ASN A 179 -1.77 -2.70 -16.64
N VAL A 180 -0.82 -2.75 -15.71
CA VAL A 180 0.48 -3.42 -15.84
C VAL A 180 0.72 -4.31 -14.63
N ASP A 181 1.21 -5.53 -14.88
CA ASP A 181 1.72 -6.41 -13.83
C ASP A 181 3.09 -5.93 -13.34
N VAL A 182 3.09 -4.90 -12.49
CA VAL A 182 4.30 -4.28 -11.93
C VAL A 182 5.10 -5.30 -11.13
N LEU A 183 4.45 -6.11 -10.29
CA LEU A 183 5.14 -7.15 -9.53
C LEU A 183 5.83 -8.14 -10.48
N GLY A 184 5.15 -8.59 -11.54
CA GLY A 184 5.76 -9.49 -12.51
C GLY A 184 6.96 -8.90 -13.24
N ILE A 185 6.95 -7.59 -13.53
CA ILE A 185 8.15 -6.87 -14.03
C ILE A 185 9.27 -6.91 -12.98
N LEU A 186 8.98 -6.60 -11.71
CA LEU A 186 9.95 -6.64 -10.62
C LEU A 186 10.52 -8.05 -10.39
N ARG A 187 9.78 -9.08 -10.75
CA ARG A 187 10.20 -10.49 -10.69
C ARG A 187 10.84 -11.01 -11.98
N GLY A 188 11.00 -10.17 -13.01
CA GLY A 188 11.57 -10.59 -14.30
C GLY A 188 10.73 -11.62 -15.06
N ARG A 189 9.41 -11.66 -14.84
CA ARG A 189 8.49 -12.65 -15.47
C ARG A 189 8.24 -12.40 -16.96
N TYR A 190 8.71 -11.27 -17.49
CA TYR A 190 8.42 -10.84 -18.85
C TYR A 190 9.70 -10.57 -19.63
N LEU A 191 9.76 -11.05 -20.88
CA LEU A 191 10.87 -10.80 -21.79
C LEU A 191 11.07 -9.31 -22.08
N ALA A 192 9.98 -8.55 -22.08
CA ALA A 192 9.98 -7.10 -22.25
C ALA A 192 8.77 -6.48 -21.54
N PRO A 193 8.84 -5.20 -21.11
CA PRO A 193 7.75 -4.52 -20.38
C PRO A 193 6.34 -4.58 -21.02
N PRO A 194 6.18 -4.53 -22.36
CA PRO A 194 4.85 -4.59 -22.99
C PRO A 194 4.05 -5.87 -22.72
N PHE A 195 4.73 -7.00 -22.49
CA PHE A 195 4.04 -8.27 -22.17
C PHE A 195 3.37 -8.26 -20.79
N ALA A 196 3.72 -7.29 -19.94
CA ALA A 196 3.08 -7.09 -18.65
C ALA A 196 1.75 -6.30 -18.74
N ILE A 197 1.39 -5.76 -19.91
CA ILE A 197 0.15 -4.99 -20.10
C ILE A 197 -1.06 -5.95 -20.07
N LYS A 198 -2.11 -5.55 -19.34
CA LYS A 198 -3.36 -6.28 -19.19
C LYS A 198 -4.50 -5.39 -19.69
N LEU A 199 -5.33 -5.90 -20.60
CA LEU A 199 -6.35 -5.13 -21.30
C LEU A 199 -7.77 -5.52 -20.85
N GLY A 200 -8.57 -4.52 -20.52
CA GLY A 200 -9.95 -4.64 -20.07
C GLY A 200 -10.11 -4.88 -18.56
N GLU A 201 -11.23 -4.43 -18.01
CA GLU A 201 -11.52 -4.46 -16.56
C GLU A 201 -11.30 -5.86 -15.94
N ASN A 202 -11.71 -6.94 -16.61
CA ASN A 202 -11.51 -8.30 -16.10
C ASN A 202 -10.02 -8.66 -16.00
N ALA A 203 -9.22 -8.35 -17.02
CA ALA A 203 -7.79 -8.64 -16.99
C ALA A 203 -7.07 -7.79 -15.94
N ILE A 204 -7.53 -6.56 -15.69
CA ILE A 204 -7.00 -5.68 -14.62
C ILE A 204 -7.31 -6.27 -13.24
N ARG A 205 -8.55 -6.71 -13.00
CA ARG A 205 -8.93 -7.38 -11.73
C ARG A 205 -8.11 -8.64 -11.47
N GLU A 206 -7.93 -9.46 -12.50
CA GLU A 206 -7.11 -10.68 -12.41
C GLU A 206 -5.62 -10.36 -12.24
N CYS A 207 -5.13 -9.28 -12.86
CA CYS A 207 -3.76 -8.80 -12.68
C CYS A 207 -3.48 -8.46 -11.21
N ILE A 208 -4.27 -7.56 -10.63
CA ILE A 208 -4.08 -7.11 -9.25
C ILE A 208 -4.24 -8.30 -8.29
N SER A 209 -5.24 -9.16 -8.52
CA SER A 209 -5.44 -10.39 -7.72
C SER A 209 -4.24 -11.32 -7.77
N SER A 210 -3.69 -11.58 -8.97
CA SER A 210 -2.55 -12.48 -9.12
C SER A 210 -1.26 -11.91 -8.50
N GLN A 211 -1.08 -10.58 -8.51
CA GLN A 211 0.02 -9.92 -7.81
C GLN A 211 -0.08 -10.10 -6.29
N VAL A 212 -1.25 -9.81 -5.70
CA VAL A 212 -1.49 -9.95 -4.26
C VAL A 212 -1.37 -11.42 -3.82
N THR A 213 -1.92 -12.35 -4.60
CA THR A 213 -1.79 -13.80 -4.33
C THR A 213 -0.33 -14.24 -4.40
N ALA A 214 0.43 -13.77 -5.41
CA ALA A 214 1.84 -14.11 -5.53
C ALA A 214 2.65 -13.66 -4.31
N MET A 215 2.39 -12.47 -3.76
CA MET A 215 3.07 -12.00 -2.55
C MET A 215 2.79 -12.90 -1.34
N ARG A 216 1.54 -13.37 -1.18
CA ARG A 216 1.19 -14.33 -0.13
C ARG A 216 1.94 -15.65 -0.29
N GLU A 217 1.99 -16.19 -1.50
CA GLU A 217 2.71 -17.45 -1.75
C GLU A 217 4.23 -17.30 -1.59
N GLU A 218 4.81 -16.17 -2.02
CA GLU A 218 6.23 -15.85 -1.75
C GLU A 218 6.52 -15.81 -0.24
N GLY A 219 5.61 -15.26 0.57
CA GLY A 219 5.67 -15.32 2.03
C GLY A 219 5.61 -16.76 2.56
N ARG A 220 4.69 -17.58 2.03
CA ARG A 220 4.55 -18.99 2.42
C ARG A 220 5.80 -19.80 2.12
N GLU A 221 6.46 -19.52 0.99
CA GLU A 221 7.67 -20.18 0.54
C GLU A 221 8.90 -19.76 1.37
N ASN A 222 9.10 -18.45 1.57
CA ASN A 222 10.34 -17.93 2.18
C ASN A 222 10.26 -17.73 3.69
N ILE A 223 9.09 -17.44 4.26
CA ILE A 223 8.89 -17.22 5.70
C ILE A 223 8.30 -18.46 6.37
N GLY A 224 7.44 -19.20 5.66
CA GLY A 224 6.81 -20.43 6.14
C GLY A 224 5.29 -20.33 6.30
N ILE A 225 4.66 -21.38 6.82
CA ILE A 225 3.22 -21.42 7.06
C ILE A 225 2.89 -20.55 8.27
N THR A 226 2.47 -19.32 8.01
CA THR A 226 2.10 -18.35 9.05
C THR A 226 0.97 -17.44 8.57
N PRO A 227 0.20 -16.76 9.45
CA PRO A 227 -0.78 -15.78 9.00
C PRO A 227 -0.13 -14.71 8.11
N CYS A 228 -0.81 -14.37 7.02
CA CYS A 228 -0.46 -13.26 6.14
C CYS A 228 -1.44 -12.13 6.39
N PHE A 229 -0.91 -10.97 6.78
CA PHE A 229 -1.66 -9.76 7.06
C PHE A 229 -1.08 -8.62 6.25
N MET A 230 -1.79 -8.14 5.24
CA MET A 230 -1.37 -6.98 4.46
C MET A 230 -1.46 -5.73 5.35
N SER A 231 -0.36 -5.38 6.01
CA SER A 231 -0.32 -4.30 7.01
C SER A 231 -0.55 -2.92 6.41
N GLU A 232 -0.43 -2.80 5.09
CA GLU A 232 -0.70 -1.55 4.41
C GLU A 232 -1.07 -1.77 2.94
N THR A 233 -2.19 -1.19 2.53
CA THR A 233 -2.61 -1.10 1.13
C THR A 233 -3.68 -0.02 0.97
N GLY A 234 -3.91 0.47 -0.25
CA GLY A 234 -4.99 1.40 -0.53
C GLY A 234 -4.98 1.94 -1.96
N MET A 235 -5.96 2.79 -2.26
CA MET A 235 -6.05 3.53 -3.52
C MET A 235 -6.20 5.03 -3.22
N PRO A 236 -5.46 5.90 -3.93
CA PRO A 236 -5.54 7.34 -3.69
C PRO A 236 -6.90 7.91 -4.09
N PHE A 237 -7.36 8.93 -3.36
CA PHE A 237 -8.57 9.68 -3.68
C PHE A 237 -8.30 10.89 -4.59
N ASP A 238 -7.07 11.40 -4.62
CA ASP A 238 -6.64 12.57 -5.40
C ASP A 238 -6.38 12.26 -6.89
N LEU A 239 -7.14 11.31 -7.45
CA LEU A 239 -7.04 10.94 -8.86
C LEU A 239 -7.44 12.09 -9.80
N ASP A 240 -6.86 12.10 -10.99
CA ASP A 240 -7.23 12.99 -12.09
C ASP A 240 -7.15 14.47 -11.72
N ASP A 241 -6.07 14.88 -11.04
CA ASP A 241 -5.91 16.23 -10.50
C ASP A 241 -7.10 16.63 -9.62
N LYS A 242 -7.48 15.71 -8.71
CA LYS A 242 -8.55 15.93 -7.73
C LYS A 242 -9.92 16.21 -8.36
N SER A 243 -10.18 15.68 -9.57
CA SER A 243 -11.41 15.95 -10.34
C SER A 243 -12.69 15.66 -9.54
N ALA A 244 -12.70 14.54 -8.80
CA ALA A 244 -13.85 14.11 -7.99
C ALA A 244 -14.28 15.14 -6.95
N TYR A 245 -13.38 16.02 -6.50
CA TYR A 245 -13.65 16.99 -5.44
C TYR A 245 -14.50 18.15 -5.95
N LYS A 246 -14.43 18.41 -7.26
CA LYS A 246 -15.23 19.42 -7.96
C LYS A 246 -16.54 18.85 -8.48
N THR A 247 -16.51 17.61 -8.98
CA THR A 247 -17.66 16.99 -9.66
C THR A 247 -18.54 16.17 -8.73
N GLY A 248 -18.04 15.78 -7.56
CA GLY A 248 -18.66 14.79 -6.69
C GLY A 248 -18.76 13.40 -7.33
N ASN A 249 -18.00 13.14 -8.41
CA ASN A 249 -17.98 11.86 -9.12
C ASN A 249 -16.76 11.04 -8.69
N TYR A 250 -16.95 10.15 -7.71
CA TYR A 250 -15.93 9.23 -7.18
C TYR A 250 -15.89 7.89 -7.92
N SER A 251 -16.44 7.78 -9.14
CA SER A 251 -16.54 6.51 -9.87
C SER A 251 -15.18 5.83 -10.10
N SER A 252 -14.13 6.58 -10.43
CA SER A 252 -12.76 6.06 -10.57
C SER A 252 -12.23 5.46 -9.28
N GLN A 253 -12.39 6.19 -8.16
CA GLN A 253 -11.96 5.76 -6.83
C GLN A 253 -12.73 4.52 -6.39
N ILE A 254 -14.06 4.50 -6.56
CA ILE A 254 -14.91 3.33 -6.24
C ILE A 254 -14.45 2.10 -7.03
N LYS A 255 -14.18 2.23 -8.34
CA LYS A 255 -13.71 1.11 -9.17
C LYS A 255 -12.31 0.62 -8.77
N ALA A 256 -11.39 1.54 -8.47
CA ALA A 256 -10.04 1.20 -8.01
C ALA A 256 -10.09 0.43 -6.68
N TRP A 257 -10.85 0.95 -5.71
CA TRP A 257 -11.05 0.34 -4.40
C TRP A 257 -11.76 -1.01 -4.48
N ASP A 258 -12.78 -1.18 -5.35
CA ASP A 258 -13.44 -2.47 -5.54
C ASP A 258 -12.50 -3.52 -6.16
N THR A 259 -11.64 -3.08 -7.08
CA THR A 259 -10.62 -3.96 -7.68
C THR A 259 -9.63 -4.46 -6.63
N LEU A 260 -9.15 -3.56 -5.75
CA LEU A 260 -8.28 -3.92 -4.63
C LEU A 260 -8.99 -4.85 -3.64
N GLY A 261 -10.22 -4.52 -3.22
CA GLY A 261 -11.00 -5.35 -2.32
C GLY A 261 -11.20 -6.76 -2.86
N HIS A 262 -11.52 -6.88 -4.15
CA HIS A 262 -11.62 -8.18 -4.82
C HIS A 262 -10.33 -8.99 -4.80
N ALA A 263 -9.17 -8.33 -5.01
CA ALA A 263 -7.88 -8.98 -4.97
C ALA A 263 -7.53 -9.51 -3.58
N LEU A 264 -7.86 -8.74 -2.53
CA LEU A 264 -7.64 -9.13 -1.13
C LEU A 264 -8.54 -10.31 -0.73
N GLU A 265 -9.82 -10.28 -1.11
CA GLU A 265 -10.77 -11.39 -0.93
C GLU A 265 -10.26 -12.68 -1.60
N LYS A 266 -9.93 -12.59 -2.88
CA LYS A 266 -9.45 -13.73 -3.68
C LYS A 266 -8.16 -14.33 -3.11
N SER A 267 -7.29 -13.47 -2.58
CA SER A 267 -6.01 -13.89 -1.97
C SER A 267 -6.16 -14.36 -0.52
N LYS A 268 -7.33 -14.18 0.11
CA LYS A 268 -7.61 -14.53 1.51
C LYS A 268 -6.62 -13.88 2.48
N ILE A 269 -6.38 -12.58 2.29
CA ILE A 269 -5.45 -11.79 3.09
C ILE A 269 -6.25 -10.75 3.90
N HIS A 270 -6.10 -10.82 5.23
CA HIS A 270 -6.54 -9.74 6.12
C HIS A 270 -5.67 -8.51 5.91
N HIS A 271 -6.23 -7.31 6.10
CA HIS A 271 -5.52 -6.10 5.72
C HIS A 271 -5.90 -4.90 6.58
N THR A 272 -5.01 -3.91 6.58
CA THR A 272 -5.27 -2.54 7.04
C THR A 272 -5.14 -1.57 5.88
N LEU A 273 -6.06 -0.61 5.84
CA LEU A 273 -6.03 0.44 4.85
C LEU A 273 -5.04 1.51 5.27
N TRP A 274 -4.19 1.93 4.33
CA TRP A 274 -3.60 3.26 4.36
C TRP A 274 -4.64 4.20 3.76
N VAL A 275 -5.23 5.13 4.49
CA VAL A 275 -5.14 5.30 5.96
C VAL A 275 -6.51 5.74 6.50
N TYR A 276 -6.66 5.88 7.80
CA TYR A 276 -7.72 6.72 8.37
C TYR A 276 -7.04 7.94 9.00
N SER A 277 -7.21 9.11 8.38
CA SER A 277 -6.81 10.39 8.95
C SER A 277 -8.06 11.21 9.23
N ALA A 278 -8.32 11.45 10.51
CA ALA A 278 -9.42 12.29 10.95
C ALA A 278 -9.26 13.73 10.46
N GLN A 279 -8.03 14.20 10.21
CA GLN A 279 -7.77 15.57 9.77
C GLN A 279 -7.76 15.73 8.25
N ASN A 280 -7.95 14.65 7.47
CA ASN A 280 -7.75 14.70 6.03
C ASN A 280 -8.61 15.79 5.34
N SER A 281 -8.03 16.52 4.39
CA SER A 281 -8.72 17.53 3.56
C SER A 281 -8.46 17.36 2.07
N HIS A 282 -9.34 17.91 1.23
CA HIS A 282 -9.15 17.92 -0.23
C HIS A 282 -7.87 18.63 -0.67
N ARG A 283 -7.42 19.65 0.08
CA ARG A 283 -6.26 20.45 -0.31
C ARG A 283 -4.95 19.78 0.07
N PHE A 284 -4.84 19.35 1.33
CA PHE A 284 -3.57 18.92 1.91
C PHE A 284 -3.47 17.41 2.11
N GLY A 285 -4.51 16.63 1.84
CA GLY A 285 -4.52 15.21 2.13
C GLY A 285 -4.46 14.99 3.63
N ASP A 286 -3.54 14.14 4.08
CA ASP A 286 -3.38 13.70 5.46
C ASP A 286 -2.69 14.68 6.42
N TYR A 287 -2.26 15.85 5.94
CA TYR A 287 -1.45 16.85 6.66
C TYR A 287 -0.08 16.36 7.15
N TRP A 288 0.38 15.19 6.68
CA TRP A 288 1.65 14.63 7.06
C TRP A 288 2.67 14.71 5.92
N ASN A 289 2.39 14.03 4.81
CA ASN A 289 3.25 14.00 3.63
C ASN A 289 2.50 14.43 2.35
N GLY A 290 1.23 14.82 2.48
CA GLY A 290 0.39 15.26 1.37
C GLY A 290 -0.34 14.12 0.67
N GLU A 291 -0.28 12.89 1.22
CA GLU A 291 -1.02 11.74 0.70
C GLU A 291 -2.51 11.88 0.97
N ASP A 292 -3.33 11.44 0.02
CA ASP A 292 -4.79 11.54 0.12
C ASP A 292 -5.43 10.15 -0.05
N PHE A 293 -5.15 9.29 0.92
CA PHE A 293 -5.65 7.92 0.97
C PHE A 293 -6.79 7.71 1.96
N SER A 294 -7.05 8.71 2.80
CA SER A 294 -7.97 8.52 3.92
C SER A 294 -9.36 8.13 3.44
N ILE A 295 -10.00 7.12 4.01
CA ILE A 295 -11.40 6.84 3.66
C ILE A 295 -12.35 7.96 4.14
N TYR A 296 -11.87 8.86 4.99
CA TYR A 296 -12.57 10.01 5.53
C TYR A 296 -11.91 11.31 5.05
N SER A 297 -12.70 12.37 4.83
CA SER A 297 -12.21 13.73 4.59
C SER A 297 -13.26 14.74 5.05
N HIS A 298 -12.82 15.84 5.67
CA HIS A 298 -13.69 16.98 6.00
C HIS A 298 -14.18 17.75 4.77
N GLY A 299 -13.68 17.40 3.58
CA GLY A 299 -14.04 18.06 2.33
C GLY A 299 -13.22 19.34 2.11
N HIS A 300 -13.91 20.48 1.94
CA HIS A 300 -13.26 21.79 1.81
C HIS A 300 -12.55 22.16 3.12
N ASP A 301 -11.48 22.95 3.01
CA ASP A 301 -10.73 23.45 4.16
C ASP A 301 -11.67 24.23 5.11
N HIS A 302 -12.29 23.57 6.07
CA HIS A 302 -12.32 24.13 7.40
C HIS A 302 -10.89 24.00 7.88
N ALA A 303 -10.06 24.98 7.50
CA ALA A 303 -8.93 25.28 8.35
C ALA A 303 -9.49 25.27 9.77
N LEU A 304 -8.92 24.44 10.62
CA LEU A 304 -8.95 24.73 12.04
C LEU A 304 -8.40 26.15 12.10
N GLU A 305 -9.28 27.14 12.08
CA GLU A 305 -8.94 28.48 12.51
C GLU A 305 -8.42 28.23 13.90
N HIS A 306 -7.08 28.27 14.03
CA HIS A 306 -6.43 28.39 15.31
C HIS A 306 -6.87 29.74 15.85
N GLY A 307 -8.07 29.76 16.43
CA GLY A 307 -8.47 30.78 17.37
C GLY A 307 -7.56 30.57 18.57
N ASP A 308 -6.72 31.56 18.82
CA ASP A 308 -6.24 31.83 20.17
C ASP A 308 -7.49 32.10 21.02
N ASP A 309 -8.10 31.06 21.58
CA ASP A 309 -9.08 31.23 22.66
C ASP A 309 -9.12 29.96 23.54
N ASP A 310 -8.74 30.19 24.79
CA ASP A 310 -8.79 29.26 25.92
C ASP A 310 -10.25 28.97 26.34
N ASP A 311 -11.05 28.36 25.46
CA ASP A 311 -12.38 27.89 25.86
C ASP A 311 -12.70 26.46 25.43
N VAL A 312 -12.82 25.63 26.47
CA VAL A 312 -13.07 24.20 26.44
C VAL A 312 -14.57 23.99 26.22
N ASP A 313 -15.02 23.98 24.95
CA ASP A 313 -16.14 23.16 24.45
C ASP A 313 -16.47 23.56 23.01
N HIS A 314 -15.89 22.88 22.02
CA HIS A 314 -16.35 22.98 20.63
C HIS A 314 -16.89 21.63 20.18
N HIS A 315 -18.19 21.44 20.42
CA HIS A 315 -19.04 20.59 19.60
C HIS A 315 -18.97 21.03 18.13
N ILE A 316 -18.01 20.47 17.39
CA ILE A 316 -17.94 20.56 15.94
C ILE A 316 -19.25 19.98 15.39
N LYS A 317 -20.15 20.85 14.92
CA LYS A 317 -21.34 20.45 14.16
C LYS A 317 -20.91 20.03 12.76
N VAL A 318 -20.38 18.80 12.64
CA VAL A 318 -20.19 18.12 11.36
C VAL A 318 -21.58 17.91 10.75
N SER A 319 -21.83 18.46 9.56
CA SER A 319 -23.04 18.11 8.81
C SER A 319 -22.97 16.60 8.52
N LYS A 320 -23.94 15.84 9.04
CA LYS A 320 -23.92 14.37 9.16
C LYS A 320 -23.93 13.57 7.84
N ALA A 321 -23.74 14.20 6.68
CA ALA A 321 -23.85 13.53 5.40
C ALA A 321 -22.59 13.77 4.55
N HIS A 322 -21.79 12.70 4.37
CA HIS A 322 -20.75 12.55 3.33
C HIS A 322 -19.29 12.95 3.63
N ALA A 323 -18.80 12.71 4.84
CA ALA A 323 -17.36 12.80 5.10
C ALA A 323 -16.59 11.51 4.75
N THR A 324 -17.29 10.38 4.57
CA THR A 324 -16.71 9.11 4.08
C THR A 324 -16.70 9.07 2.55
N ARG A 325 -15.68 8.42 1.98
CA ARG A 325 -15.41 8.39 0.55
C ARG A 325 -15.39 6.95 0.05
N ALA A 326 -16.00 6.71 -1.12
CA ALA A 326 -16.08 5.40 -1.77
C ALA A 326 -16.69 4.26 -0.91
N ASP A 327 -17.65 4.58 -0.03
CA ASP A 327 -18.33 3.60 0.85
C ASP A 327 -18.82 2.35 0.13
N ARG A 328 -19.33 2.49 -1.10
CA ARG A 328 -19.78 1.37 -1.94
C ARG A 328 -18.70 0.29 -2.13
N ALA A 329 -17.43 0.70 -2.26
CA ALA A 329 -16.32 -0.21 -2.45
C ALA A 329 -15.68 -0.67 -1.14
N ILE A 330 -15.69 0.16 -0.09
CA ILE A 330 -14.99 -0.06 1.19
C ILE A 330 -15.87 -0.79 2.21
N ALA A 331 -17.18 -0.54 2.23
CA ALA A 331 -18.13 -1.18 3.15
C ALA A 331 -18.48 -2.60 2.70
N ARG A 332 -17.49 -3.50 2.74
CA ARG A 332 -17.57 -4.88 2.25
C ARG A 332 -17.86 -5.86 3.39
N PRO A 333 -18.72 -6.87 3.17
CA PRO A 333 -18.90 -7.97 4.11
C PRO A 333 -17.67 -8.88 4.12
N PHE A 334 -17.38 -9.47 5.28
CA PHE A 334 -16.27 -10.40 5.43
C PHE A 334 -16.51 -11.37 6.60
N PRO A 335 -15.93 -12.58 6.56
CA PRO A 335 -15.97 -13.49 7.71
C PRO A 335 -15.12 -12.92 8.86
N LEU A 336 -15.73 -12.73 10.03
CA LEU A 336 -15.06 -12.39 11.28
C LEU A 336 -14.41 -13.63 11.91
N THR A 337 -15.18 -14.72 11.96
CA THR A 337 -14.74 -16.02 12.46
C THR A 337 -15.35 -17.12 11.61
N VAL A 338 -14.62 -18.22 11.42
CA VAL A 338 -15.07 -19.38 10.63
C VAL A 338 -14.96 -20.64 11.48
N SER A 339 -16.06 -21.37 11.65
CA SER A 339 -16.07 -22.71 12.25
C SER A 339 -15.64 -23.74 11.20
N GLY A 340 -14.34 -23.81 10.92
CA GLY A 340 -13.77 -24.71 9.91
C GLY A 340 -12.67 -24.05 9.08
N ALA A 341 -12.40 -24.61 7.90
CA ALA A 341 -11.39 -24.08 6.99
C ALA A 341 -12.03 -23.21 5.89
N LEU A 342 -11.60 -21.95 5.80
CA LEU A 342 -12.01 -21.03 4.74
C LEU A 342 -11.53 -21.53 3.36
N LYS A 343 -12.47 -21.87 2.45
CA LYS A 343 -12.14 -22.20 1.06
C LYS A 343 -12.10 -20.93 0.22
N THR A 344 -13.20 -20.19 0.15
CA THR A 344 -13.26 -18.91 -0.58
C THR A 344 -14.29 -17.97 0.06
N TYR A 345 -14.14 -16.67 -0.19
CA TYR A 345 -15.21 -15.70 0.01
C TYR A 345 -15.08 -14.59 -1.04
N LYS A 346 -16.19 -13.93 -1.35
CA LYS A 346 -16.22 -12.91 -2.39
C LYS A 346 -17.41 -11.97 -2.22
N PHE A 347 -17.19 -10.67 -2.42
CA PHE A 347 -18.25 -9.69 -2.53
C PHE A 347 -18.36 -9.15 -3.95
N HIS A 348 -19.53 -9.36 -4.56
CA HIS A 348 -19.92 -8.78 -5.84
C HIS A 348 -20.61 -7.43 -5.60
N MET A 349 -19.81 -6.37 -5.48
CA MET A 349 -20.29 -5.01 -5.17
C MET A 349 -21.47 -4.55 -6.05
N GLU A 350 -21.40 -4.75 -7.38
CA GLU A 350 -22.46 -4.29 -8.29
C GLU A 350 -23.78 -5.07 -8.15
N LYS A 351 -23.69 -6.33 -7.74
CA LYS A 351 -24.87 -7.19 -7.53
C LYS A 351 -25.36 -7.16 -6.08
N GLY A 352 -24.57 -6.62 -5.15
CA GLY A 352 -24.83 -6.70 -3.72
C GLY A 352 -24.86 -8.14 -3.19
N VAL A 353 -24.05 -9.04 -3.75
CA VAL A 353 -24.03 -10.46 -3.35
C VAL A 353 -22.71 -10.82 -2.69
N PHE A 354 -22.77 -11.42 -1.50
CA PHE A 354 -21.65 -12.01 -0.80
C PHE A 354 -21.75 -13.52 -0.80
N HIS A 355 -20.65 -14.21 -1.09
CA HIS A 355 -20.54 -15.65 -0.97
C HIS A 355 -19.44 -16.02 0.00
N LEU A 356 -19.69 -17.06 0.79
CA LEU A 356 -18.72 -17.71 1.67
C LEU A 356 -18.80 -19.22 1.44
N HIS A 357 -17.64 -19.84 1.18
CA HIS A 357 -17.48 -21.28 1.01
C HIS A 357 -16.43 -21.79 1.97
N ILE A 358 -16.79 -22.79 2.76
CA ILE A 358 -15.97 -23.34 3.84
C ILE A 358 -16.04 -24.87 3.84
N ASP A 359 -15.01 -25.47 4.42
CA ASP A 359 -15.04 -26.86 4.89
C ASP A 359 -15.27 -26.81 6.39
N GLY A 360 -16.55 -26.90 6.74
CA GLY A 360 -17.10 -26.62 8.05
C GLY A 360 -16.78 -27.70 9.06
N LEU A 361 -16.53 -27.27 10.29
CA LEU A 361 -16.68 -28.11 11.48
C LEU A 361 -18.13 -28.01 11.95
N ASP A 362 -18.74 -29.14 12.31
CA ASP A 362 -20.10 -29.16 12.83
C ASP A 362 -20.22 -28.23 14.04
N CYS A 363 -21.10 -27.24 13.92
CA CYS A 363 -21.40 -26.29 14.97
C CYS A 363 -22.90 -26.16 15.22
N LEU A 364 -23.75 -27.09 14.78
CA LEU A 364 -25.21 -26.97 14.90
C LEU A 364 -25.67 -26.73 16.35
N GLU A 365 -25.08 -27.44 17.30
CA GLU A 365 -25.39 -27.34 18.73
C GLU A 365 -24.39 -26.46 19.51
N SER A 366 -23.46 -25.80 18.81
CA SER A 366 -22.45 -24.94 19.43
C SER A 366 -23.04 -23.61 19.86
N LYS A 367 -22.50 -23.05 20.95
CA LYS A 367 -22.78 -21.65 21.34
C LYS A 367 -22.19 -20.62 20.38
N LYS A 368 -21.18 -21.01 19.59
CA LYS A 368 -20.49 -20.16 18.60
C LYS A 368 -20.69 -20.73 17.21
N GLY A 369 -21.03 -19.87 16.25
CA GLY A 369 -21.12 -20.21 14.83
C GLY A 369 -20.02 -19.52 14.01
N THR A 370 -20.11 -19.65 12.70
CA THR A 370 -19.37 -18.83 11.75
C THR A 370 -19.98 -17.42 11.75
N GLU A 371 -19.17 -16.38 11.96
CA GLU A 371 -19.62 -14.99 12.07
C GLU A 371 -19.20 -14.18 10.85
N ILE A 372 -20.13 -13.39 10.30
CA ILE A 372 -19.92 -12.56 9.11
C ILE A 372 -20.31 -11.11 9.45
N ALA A 373 -19.37 -10.19 9.32
CA ALA A 373 -19.65 -8.76 9.40
C ALA A 373 -20.42 -8.32 8.15
N LEU A 374 -21.52 -7.58 8.36
CA LEU A 374 -22.43 -7.17 7.29
C LEU A 374 -22.66 -5.65 7.31
N PRO A 375 -21.88 -4.87 6.55
CA PRO A 375 -21.97 -3.40 6.57
C PRO A 375 -23.35 -2.89 6.14
N ALA A 376 -23.87 -1.90 6.87
CA ALA A 376 -25.20 -1.33 6.62
C ALA A 376 -25.32 -0.65 5.25
N PHE A 377 -24.23 -0.10 4.72
CA PHE A 377 -24.22 0.54 3.41
C PHE A 377 -24.54 -0.46 2.28
N SER A 378 -23.92 -1.64 2.32
CA SER A 378 -24.07 -2.67 1.28
C SER A 378 -25.31 -3.57 1.50
N PHE A 379 -25.69 -3.76 2.76
CA PHE A 379 -26.80 -4.63 3.16
C PHE A 379 -27.67 -3.93 4.21
N PRO A 380 -28.55 -2.99 3.83
CA PRO A 380 -29.36 -2.25 4.79
C PRO A 380 -30.20 -3.20 5.67
N LYS A 381 -30.52 -2.76 6.89
CA LYS A 381 -31.31 -3.58 7.85
C LYS A 381 -32.62 -4.01 7.19
N ASN A 382 -32.94 -5.30 7.25
CA ASN A 382 -34.11 -5.93 6.64
C ASN A 382 -34.14 -5.93 5.09
N ASN A 383 -33.05 -5.54 4.42
CA ASN A 383 -32.96 -5.49 2.96
C ASN A 383 -31.92 -6.46 2.40
N PHE A 384 -31.95 -7.71 2.86
CA PHE A 384 -31.14 -8.78 2.31
C PHE A 384 -31.77 -10.14 2.59
N ASN A 385 -31.44 -11.11 1.75
CA ASN A 385 -31.79 -12.51 1.91
C ASN A 385 -30.53 -13.32 2.20
N ILE A 386 -30.63 -14.34 3.04
CA ILE A 386 -29.55 -15.27 3.33
C ILE A 386 -29.97 -16.67 2.89
N LYS A 387 -29.10 -17.34 2.13
CA LYS A 387 -29.23 -18.76 1.79
C LYS A 387 -28.05 -19.48 2.41
N VAL A 388 -28.33 -20.60 3.07
CA VAL A 388 -27.32 -21.47 3.65
C VAL A 388 -27.57 -22.90 3.19
N THR A 389 -26.48 -23.64 3.01
CA THR A 389 -26.49 -25.06 2.68
C THR A 389 -27.10 -25.92 3.78
N SER A 390 -26.84 -25.60 5.04
CA SER A 390 -27.40 -26.31 6.19
C SER A 390 -27.53 -25.44 7.44
N GLY A 391 -28.28 -25.97 8.41
CA GLY A 391 -28.40 -25.41 9.75
C GLY A 391 -29.25 -24.15 9.81
N ARG A 392 -28.86 -23.20 10.65
CA ARG A 392 -29.61 -21.98 10.94
C ARG A 392 -28.70 -20.77 10.99
N TYR A 393 -29.28 -19.59 10.83
CA TYR A 393 -28.58 -18.33 11.00
C TYR A 393 -29.41 -17.34 11.78
N GLU A 394 -28.73 -16.39 12.40
CA GLU A 394 -29.33 -15.23 13.06
C GLU A 394 -28.57 -13.97 12.67
N PHE A 395 -29.26 -12.83 12.61
CA PHE A 395 -28.65 -11.54 12.35
C PHE A 395 -28.77 -10.63 13.57
N ASN A 396 -27.64 -10.31 14.19
CA ASN A 396 -27.56 -9.29 15.22
C ASN A 396 -27.52 -7.91 14.56
N SER A 397 -28.62 -7.17 14.68
CA SER A 397 -28.74 -5.86 14.02
C SER A 397 -27.95 -4.73 14.67
N GLU A 398 -27.58 -4.87 15.94
CA GLU A 398 -26.77 -3.89 16.68
C GLU A 398 -25.31 -4.02 16.29
N GLU A 399 -24.77 -5.24 16.40
CA GLU A 399 -23.38 -5.54 16.03
C GLU A 399 -23.16 -5.66 14.52
N ARG A 400 -24.25 -5.72 13.74
CA ARG A 400 -24.20 -5.91 12.27
C ARG A 400 -23.50 -7.21 11.87
N VAL A 401 -23.77 -8.29 12.61
CA VAL A 401 -23.15 -9.61 12.42
C VAL A 401 -24.21 -10.67 12.12
N VAL A 402 -23.96 -11.48 11.08
CA VAL A 402 -24.68 -12.75 10.86
C VAL A 402 -23.91 -13.86 11.57
N VAL A 403 -24.59 -14.64 12.40
CA VAL A 403 -24.05 -15.86 12.99
C VAL A 403 -24.70 -17.05 12.28
N TRP A 404 -23.90 -17.96 11.75
CA TRP A 404 -24.34 -19.14 11.01
C TRP A 404 -23.84 -20.41 11.69
N TRP A 405 -24.77 -21.27 12.10
CA TRP A 405 -24.51 -22.60 12.62
C TRP A 405 -24.83 -23.64 11.56
N HIS A 406 -23.85 -24.43 11.17
CA HIS A 406 -23.92 -25.38 10.05
C HIS A 406 -23.36 -26.75 10.43
N GLY A 407 -23.69 -27.76 9.63
CA GLY A 407 -23.09 -29.09 9.75
C GLY A 407 -21.62 -29.12 9.30
N ALA A 408 -21.01 -30.30 9.39
CA ALA A 408 -19.64 -30.52 8.91
C ALA A 408 -19.55 -30.61 7.37
N GLY A 409 -18.32 -30.51 6.84
CA GLY A 409 -18.00 -30.76 5.44
C GLY A 409 -18.21 -29.54 4.55
N ASP A 410 -18.57 -29.76 3.29
CA ASP A 410 -18.72 -28.70 2.31
C ASP A 410 -19.95 -27.82 2.61
N GLN A 411 -19.73 -26.56 2.95
CA GLN A 411 -20.79 -25.63 3.36
C GLN A 411 -20.65 -24.28 2.64
N GLU A 412 -21.77 -23.78 2.14
CA GLU A 412 -21.88 -22.47 1.51
C GLU A 412 -22.95 -21.58 2.17
N LEU A 413 -22.66 -20.28 2.17
CA LEU A 413 -23.57 -19.21 2.54
C LEU A 413 -23.54 -18.12 1.46
N GLU A 414 -24.72 -17.65 1.07
CA GLU A 414 -24.93 -16.54 0.14
C GLU A 414 -25.79 -15.47 0.83
N ILE A 415 -25.36 -14.21 0.79
CA ILE A 415 -26.15 -13.05 1.24
C ILE A 415 -26.37 -12.14 0.04
N GLU A 416 -27.62 -11.89 -0.31
CA GLU A 416 -28.02 -11.03 -1.43
C GLU A 416 -28.77 -9.81 -0.90
N SER A 417 -28.25 -8.62 -1.17
CA SER A 417 -28.92 -7.36 -0.87
C SER A 417 -30.13 -7.16 -1.76
N THR A 418 -31.27 -6.82 -1.17
CA THR A 418 -32.50 -6.48 -1.91
C THR A 418 -32.64 -4.98 -2.16
N LEU A 419 -31.73 -4.17 -1.61
CA LEU A 419 -31.67 -2.73 -1.82
C LEU A 419 -30.23 -2.31 -2.13
N LEU A 420 -29.94 -2.15 -3.43
CA LEU A 420 -28.62 -1.72 -3.88
C LEU A 420 -28.42 -0.21 -3.68
N PRO A 421 -27.18 0.24 -3.39
CA PRO A 421 -26.84 1.65 -3.40
C PRO A 421 -27.11 2.30 -4.77
N PRO A 422 -27.34 3.62 -4.83
CA PRO A 422 -27.54 4.35 -6.09
C PRO A 422 -26.42 4.03 -7.10
N PRO A 423 -26.76 3.88 -8.40
CA PRO A 423 -25.79 3.48 -9.41
C PRO A 423 -24.61 4.44 -9.45
N ILE A 424 -23.43 3.90 -9.74
CA ILE A 424 -22.22 4.71 -9.92
C ILE A 424 -22.47 5.67 -11.07
N LYS A 425 -22.25 6.98 -10.83
CA LYS A 425 -22.40 8.01 -11.86
C LYS A 425 -21.56 7.64 -13.08
N ALA A 426 -22.22 7.54 -14.23
CA ALA A 426 -21.52 7.34 -15.49
C ALA A 426 -20.61 8.54 -15.77
N PRO A 427 -19.40 8.33 -16.31
CA PRO A 427 -18.57 9.43 -16.75
C PRO A 427 -19.26 10.20 -17.88
N THR A 428 -19.19 11.53 -17.81
CA THR A 428 -19.66 12.44 -18.85
C THR A 428 -18.91 12.19 -20.16
N LEU A 429 -19.47 12.63 -21.30
CA LEU A 429 -18.80 12.50 -22.60
C LEU A 429 -17.41 13.17 -22.58
N ARG A 430 -17.29 14.33 -21.91
CA ARG A 430 -16.02 15.04 -21.75
C ARG A 430 -15.01 14.25 -20.92
N GLU A 431 -15.44 13.61 -19.83
CA GLU A 431 -14.58 12.72 -19.03
C GLU A 431 -14.15 11.49 -19.82
N LYS A 432 -15.07 10.87 -20.60
CA LYS A 432 -14.74 9.76 -21.50
C LYS A 432 -13.75 10.18 -22.59
N LEU A 433 -13.92 11.36 -23.18
CA LEU A 433 -13.02 11.88 -24.22
C LEU A 433 -11.63 12.19 -23.65
N LYS A 434 -11.55 12.81 -22.47
CA LYS A 434 -10.27 13.07 -21.78
C LYS A 434 -9.57 11.76 -21.37
N GLN A 435 -10.32 10.80 -20.81
CA GLN A 435 -9.80 9.45 -20.51
C GLN A 435 -9.29 8.77 -21.77
N ASN A 436 -10.00 8.87 -22.90
CA ASN A 436 -9.56 8.27 -24.16
C ASN A 436 -8.35 8.99 -24.77
N GLU A 437 -8.28 10.32 -24.77
CA GLU A 437 -7.12 11.05 -25.31
C GLU A 437 -5.85 10.75 -24.53
N ASP A 438 -5.91 10.74 -23.19
CA ASP A 438 -4.75 10.42 -22.37
C ASP A 438 -4.42 8.91 -22.48
N GLN A 439 -5.40 8.01 -22.45
CA GLN A 439 -5.08 6.57 -22.49
C GLN A 439 -4.70 6.04 -23.87
N VAL A 440 -5.31 6.51 -24.96
CA VAL A 440 -4.93 6.11 -26.33
C VAL A 440 -3.53 6.62 -26.65
N ASN A 441 -3.20 7.86 -26.28
CA ASN A 441 -1.85 8.37 -26.51
C ASN A 441 -0.80 7.57 -25.72
N TYR A 442 -1.07 7.19 -24.47
CA TYR A 442 -0.13 6.37 -23.69
C TYR A 442 -0.05 4.93 -24.19
N PHE A 443 -1.18 4.31 -24.52
CA PHE A 443 -1.22 2.95 -25.05
C PHE A 443 -0.52 2.86 -26.41
N VAL A 444 -0.82 3.78 -27.33
CA VAL A 444 -0.14 3.86 -28.64
C VAL A 444 1.35 4.05 -28.45
N VAL A 445 1.79 4.95 -27.58
CA VAL A 445 3.22 5.18 -27.33
C VAL A 445 3.89 3.94 -26.71
N MET A 446 3.27 3.28 -25.73
CA MET A 446 3.79 2.04 -25.14
C MET A 446 3.83 0.89 -26.15
N LEU A 447 2.83 0.78 -27.02
CA LEU A 447 2.77 -0.22 -28.11
C LEU A 447 3.79 0.07 -29.21
N THR A 448 3.99 1.33 -29.61
CA THR A 448 5.03 1.72 -30.58
C THR A 448 6.43 1.41 -30.04
N LEU A 449 6.68 1.68 -28.75
CA LEU A 449 7.92 1.30 -28.08
C LEU A 449 8.08 -0.21 -27.96
N ALA A 450 6.99 -0.94 -27.73
CA ALA A 450 6.99 -2.40 -27.73
C ALA A 450 7.46 -2.96 -29.07
N LEU A 451 6.90 -2.44 -30.16
CA LEU A 451 7.26 -2.82 -31.53
C LEU A 451 8.71 -2.44 -31.86
N LEU A 452 9.19 -1.29 -31.41
CA LEU A 452 10.59 -0.88 -31.56
C LEU A 452 11.57 -1.77 -30.78
N LEU A 453 11.25 -2.14 -29.54
CA LEU A 453 12.07 -3.06 -28.74
C LEU A 453 12.05 -4.49 -29.32
N LEU A 454 10.91 -4.97 -29.82
CA LEU A 454 10.81 -6.24 -30.54
C LEU A 454 11.65 -6.23 -31.83
N SER A 455 11.70 -5.11 -32.55
CA SER A 455 12.54 -4.98 -33.75
C SER A 455 14.05 -4.98 -33.44
N LEU A 456 14.45 -4.61 -32.22
CA LEU A 456 15.84 -4.63 -31.76
C LEU A 456 16.31 -6.00 -31.24
N VAL A 457 15.38 -6.92 -30.97
CA VAL A 457 15.68 -8.31 -30.52
C VAL A 457 15.69 -9.29 -31.70
N ILE A 458 15.21 -8.88 -32.88
CA ILE A 458 15.13 -9.69 -34.12
C ILE A 458 16.35 -9.43 -35.05
N VAL A 459 17.38 -8.70 -34.59
CA VAL A 459 18.64 -8.49 -35.33
C VAL A 459 19.80 -9.17 -34.64
#